data_AF-A0A418DI53-F1
#
_entry.id   AF-A0A418DI53-F1
#
_cell.length_a   1.000
_cell.length_b   1.000
_cell.length_c   1.000
_cell.angle_alpha   90.00
_cell.angle_beta   90.00
_cell.angle_gamma   90.00
#
_symmetry.space_group_name_H-M   'P 1'
#
loop_
_entity.id
_entity.type
_entity.pdbx_description
1 polymer ?
#
loop_
_entity_poly.entity_id
_entity_poly.type
_entity_poly.pdbx_seq_one_letter_code
_entity_poly.pdbx_strand_id
1 'polypeptide(L)'
;MVESSSDRYLPTGFRAWDCGLPPYQSFRAEDFGPAIRAAIDDMVLELNSMEDDLANPDMDLTWSNVMDRIEFIDDPLGRLWNVLFFLCGVVDTPILRTTMADLQAEVLTVQSRRNQSAEICRAMEALRASAEWPHYSNAVASGIYEATTELGPWKLSLDNAVVLSILKHCTNRSLRQEVHRENTSKASANPFNNIPVIEEILALRHEEAQLLGYHTYAELSLALKMAPSVLAVEKMINDLRDVCFPAAQAELARLNDMASSCGHDSPLEPWDIAYWYGAVC
;
A
#
# COMPACT_ATOMS: atom_id res chain seq x y z
N MET A 1 -1.55 -18.08 -27.79
CA MET A 1 -0.10 -17.88 -27.56
C MET A 1 -0.01 -16.45 -27.05
N VAL A 2 -0.14 -16.27 -25.74
CA VAL A 2 -0.02 -14.96 -25.10
C VAL A 2 1.48 -14.69 -25.11
N GLU A 3 1.93 -13.75 -25.95
CA GLU A 3 3.27 -13.22 -25.81
C GLU A 3 3.44 -12.79 -24.36
N SER A 4 4.43 -13.41 -23.72
CA SER A 4 4.81 -13.16 -22.33
C SER A 4 4.78 -11.66 -22.06
N SER A 5 4.09 -11.25 -20.98
CA SER A 5 3.98 -9.85 -20.51
C SER A 5 5.33 -9.22 -20.11
N SER A 6 6.43 -9.85 -20.50
CA SER A 6 7.81 -9.50 -20.22
C SER A 6 8.36 -8.39 -21.09
N ASP A 7 7.60 -7.80 -22.03
CA ASP A 7 8.08 -6.81 -23.02
C ASP A 7 7.63 -5.36 -22.79
N ARG A 8 6.94 -5.06 -21.67
CA ARG A 8 6.49 -3.69 -21.36
C ARG A 8 7.55 -2.94 -20.54
N TYR A 9 8.60 -2.52 -21.25
CA TYR A 9 9.84 -2.01 -20.66
C TYR A 9 9.83 -0.50 -20.45
N LEU A 10 10.39 -0.06 -19.32
CA LEU A 10 10.77 1.34 -19.08
C LEU A 10 11.61 1.91 -20.26
N PRO A 11 11.60 3.24 -20.48
CA PRO A 11 12.35 3.87 -21.57
C PRO A 11 13.84 3.53 -21.55
N THR A 12 14.49 3.61 -22.72
CA THR A 12 15.93 3.35 -22.89
C THR A 12 16.76 4.16 -21.89
N GLY A 13 17.45 3.47 -20.96
CA GLY A 13 18.14 4.07 -19.80
C GLY A 13 17.61 3.59 -18.43
N PHE A 14 16.35 3.12 -18.39
CA PHE A 14 15.70 2.58 -17.20
C PHE A 14 15.34 1.08 -17.32
N ARG A 15 15.64 0.45 -18.46
CA ARG A 15 15.42 -0.99 -18.75
C ARG A 15 16.20 -2.00 -17.88
N ALA A 16 17.06 -1.54 -16.98
CA ALA A 16 17.67 -2.42 -15.97
C ALA A 16 16.74 -2.62 -14.76
N TRP A 17 15.59 -1.95 -14.75
CA TRP A 17 14.69 -1.81 -13.61
C TRP A 17 13.29 -2.44 -13.84
N ASP A 18 13.17 -3.37 -14.78
CA ASP A 18 11.88 -4.04 -15.02
C ASP A 18 11.63 -5.15 -14.00
N CYS A 19 12.69 -5.74 -13.43
CA CYS A 19 12.62 -6.76 -12.38
C CYS A 19 13.69 -6.51 -11.30
N GLY A 20 13.48 -5.54 -10.40
CA GLY A 20 14.43 -5.27 -9.31
C GLY A 20 14.22 -3.94 -8.59
N LEU A 21 15.12 -3.65 -7.64
CA LEU A 21 15.18 -2.33 -6.99
C LEU A 21 15.68 -1.25 -7.98
N PRO A 22 15.29 0.02 -7.82
CA PRO A 22 15.78 1.10 -8.68
C PRO A 22 17.32 1.19 -8.61
N PRO A 23 18.05 1.16 -9.75
CA PRO A 23 19.50 1.28 -9.76
C PRO A 23 19.92 2.74 -9.56
N TYR A 24 19.75 3.29 -8.35
CA TYR A 24 19.97 4.71 -8.05
C TYR A 24 21.33 5.25 -8.50
N GLN A 25 22.37 4.41 -8.49
CA GLN A 25 23.73 4.80 -8.89
C GLN A 25 23.88 5.10 -10.40
N SER A 26 22.99 4.55 -11.24
CA SER A 26 23.05 4.76 -12.69
C SER A 26 22.15 5.90 -13.19
N PHE A 27 21.29 6.45 -12.34
CA PHE A 27 20.36 7.50 -12.75
C PHE A 27 21.06 8.84 -12.93
N ARG A 28 20.70 9.52 -14.02
CA ARG A 28 21.13 10.89 -14.29
C ARG A 28 19.92 11.80 -14.24
N ALA A 29 20.09 12.99 -13.66
CA ALA A 29 18.99 13.95 -13.53
C ALA A 29 18.40 14.34 -14.90
N GLU A 30 19.25 14.40 -15.92
CA GLU A 30 18.86 14.73 -17.30
C GLU A 30 17.90 13.71 -17.95
N ASP A 31 17.94 12.45 -17.51
CA ASP A 31 17.23 11.35 -18.18
C ASP A 31 15.75 11.27 -17.74
N PHE A 32 15.40 11.83 -16.58
CA PHE A 32 14.04 11.75 -16.03
C PHE A 32 13.01 12.45 -16.91
N GLY A 33 13.33 13.63 -17.43
CA GLY A 33 12.38 14.42 -18.23
C GLY A 33 11.89 13.67 -19.47
N PRO A 34 12.79 13.20 -20.36
CA PRO A 34 12.43 12.39 -21.52
C PRO A 34 11.75 11.07 -21.14
N ALA A 35 12.23 10.37 -20.10
CA ALA A 35 11.67 9.08 -19.70
C ALA A 35 10.23 9.21 -19.18
N ILE A 36 9.94 10.22 -18.37
CA ILE A 36 8.58 10.46 -17.85
C ILE A 36 7.63 10.82 -18.98
N ARG A 37 8.04 11.67 -19.94
CA ARG A 37 7.20 11.98 -21.11
C ARG A 37 6.90 10.76 -21.96
N ALA A 38 7.90 9.91 -22.21
CA ALA A 38 7.67 8.66 -22.91
C ALA A 38 6.68 7.75 -22.16
N ALA A 39 6.81 7.64 -20.84
CA ALA A 39 5.87 6.87 -20.03
C ALA A 39 4.45 7.46 -19.99
N ILE A 40 4.32 8.80 -20.06
CA ILE A 40 3.02 9.46 -20.23
C ILE A 40 2.41 9.08 -21.59
N ASP A 41 3.19 9.18 -22.68
CA ASP A 41 2.73 8.85 -24.03
C ASP A 41 2.29 7.38 -24.13
N ASP A 42 3.07 6.46 -23.54
CA ASP A 42 2.75 5.03 -23.47
C ASP A 42 1.45 4.79 -22.68
N MET A 43 1.29 5.45 -21.53
CA MET A 43 0.07 5.36 -20.72
C MET A 43 -1.15 5.92 -21.48
N VAL A 44 -1.00 7.03 -22.20
CA VAL A 44 -2.07 7.60 -23.04
C VAL A 44 -2.46 6.63 -24.15
N LEU A 45 -1.49 6.02 -24.82
CA LEU A 45 -1.73 5.07 -25.91
C LEU A 45 -2.46 3.82 -25.40
N GLU A 46 -1.99 3.23 -24.29
CA GLU A 46 -2.62 2.07 -23.68
C GLU A 46 -4.03 2.40 -23.17
N LEU A 47 -4.22 3.60 -22.59
CA LEU A 47 -5.54 4.04 -22.12
C LEU A 47 -6.52 4.18 -23.28
N ASN A 48 -6.09 4.77 -24.40
CA ASN A 48 -6.93 4.87 -25.61
C ASN A 48 -7.30 3.48 -26.13
N SER A 49 -6.32 2.58 -26.28
CA SER A 49 -6.58 1.21 -26.72
C SER A 49 -7.55 0.50 -25.77
N MET A 50 -7.38 0.67 -24.47
CA MET A 50 -8.26 0.07 -23.48
C MET A 50 -9.68 0.63 -23.57
N GLU A 51 -9.85 1.94 -23.68
CA GLU A 51 -11.16 2.56 -23.83
C GLU A 51 -11.86 2.11 -25.12
N ASP A 52 -11.14 2.03 -26.23
CA ASP A 52 -11.66 1.55 -27.52
C ASP A 52 -12.11 0.07 -27.44
N ASP A 53 -11.29 -0.79 -26.83
CA ASP A 53 -11.64 -2.20 -26.62
C ASP A 53 -12.88 -2.33 -25.74
N LEU A 54 -12.89 -1.64 -24.59
CA LEU A 54 -14.00 -1.73 -23.64
C LEU A 54 -15.30 -1.16 -24.20
N ALA A 55 -15.23 -0.12 -25.05
CA ALA A 55 -16.39 0.47 -25.71
C ALA A 55 -17.05 -0.48 -26.72
N ASN A 56 -16.36 -1.52 -27.18
CA ASN A 56 -16.93 -2.52 -28.08
C ASN A 56 -17.99 -3.37 -27.36
N PRO A 57 -19.28 -3.32 -27.76
CA PRO A 57 -20.34 -4.07 -27.11
C PRO A 57 -20.21 -5.59 -27.24
N ASP A 58 -19.43 -6.06 -28.23
CA ASP A 58 -19.19 -7.49 -28.47
C ASP A 58 -17.97 -8.02 -27.71
N MET A 59 -17.25 -7.17 -26.95
CA MET A 59 -16.11 -7.58 -26.16
C MET A 59 -16.54 -8.43 -24.97
N ASP A 60 -15.89 -9.60 -24.81
CA ASP A 60 -16.04 -10.39 -23.60
C ASP A 60 -15.28 -9.73 -22.43
N LEU A 61 -16.06 -9.20 -21.48
CA LEU A 61 -15.54 -8.54 -20.28
C LEU A 61 -15.15 -9.61 -19.26
N THR A 62 -13.84 -9.87 -19.17
CA THR A 62 -13.25 -10.77 -18.18
C THR A 62 -12.37 -9.99 -17.20
N TRP A 63 -12.08 -10.57 -16.03
CA TRP A 63 -11.18 -9.95 -15.06
C TRP A 63 -9.84 -9.56 -15.68
N SER A 64 -9.23 -10.46 -16.47
CA SER A 64 -7.92 -10.22 -17.06
C SER A 64 -7.92 -9.09 -18.08
N ASN A 65 -9.01 -8.96 -18.86
CA ASN A 65 -9.12 -7.90 -19.86
C ASN A 65 -9.43 -6.52 -19.26
N VAL A 66 -9.92 -6.46 -18.02
CA VAL A 66 -10.29 -5.19 -17.36
C VAL A 66 -9.33 -4.89 -16.21
N MET A 67 -9.31 -5.72 -15.17
CA MET A 67 -8.59 -5.45 -13.93
C MET A 67 -7.07 -5.56 -14.09
N ASP A 68 -6.56 -6.60 -14.75
CA ASP A 68 -5.11 -6.74 -14.93
C ASP A 68 -4.57 -5.58 -15.78
N ARG A 69 -5.30 -5.16 -16.82
CA ARG A 69 -4.91 -3.99 -17.63
C ARG A 69 -4.86 -2.70 -16.80
N ILE A 70 -5.83 -2.46 -15.92
CA ILE A 70 -5.84 -1.32 -14.99
C ILE A 70 -4.67 -1.38 -14.00
N GLU A 71 -4.29 -2.59 -13.55
CA GLU A 71 -3.18 -2.78 -12.62
C GLU A 71 -1.84 -2.35 -13.24
N PHE A 72 -1.62 -2.69 -14.51
CA PHE A 72 -0.33 -2.47 -15.17
C PHE A 72 -0.19 -1.12 -15.91
N ILE A 73 -1.29 -0.48 -16.31
CA ILE A 73 -1.25 0.73 -17.16
C ILE A 73 -0.47 1.90 -16.55
N ASP A 74 -0.47 2.01 -15.22
CA ASP A 74 0.20 3.09 -14.49
C ASP A 74 1.64 2.76 -14.09
N ASP A 75 2.06 1.49 -14.12
CA ASP A 75 3.29 1.03 -13.48
C ASP A 75 4.56 1.76 -13.98
N PRO A 76 4.80 1.92 -15.30
CA PRO A 76 5.99 2.61 -15.80
C PRO A 76 6.08 4.07 -15.34
N LEU A 77 4.97 4.81 -15.46
CA LEU A 77 4.89 6.21 -15.05
C LEU A 77 5.00 6.34 -13.53
N GLY A 78 4.27 5.52 -12.78
CA GLY A 78 4.26 5.51 -11.33
C GLY A 78 5.64 5.23 -10.75
N ARG A 79 6.37 4.25 -11.31
CA ARG A 79 7.76 3.96 -10.95
C ARG A 79 8.64 5.19 -11.13
N LEU A 80 8.73 5.73 -12.34
CA LEU A 80 9.60 6.87 -12.65
C LEU A 80 9.25 8.10 -11.79
N TRP A 81 7.96 8.39 -11.63
CA TRP A 81 7.47 9.53 -10.85
C TRP A 81 7.82 9.40 -9.36
N ASN A 82 7.64 8.21 -8.78
CA ASN A 82 7.97 7.96 -7.38
C ASN A 82 9.47 8.08 -7.11
N VAL A 83 10.32 7.61 -8.03
CA VAL A 83 11.77 7.78 -7.91
C VAL A 83 12.17 9.24 -8.03
N LEU A 84 11.62 9.99 -8.99
CA LEU A 84 11.88 11.42 -9.11
C LEU A 84 11.46 12.17 -7.84
N PHE A 85 10.27 11.86 -7.30
CA PHE A 85 9.77 12.45 -6.05
C PHE A 85 10.69 12.15 -4.87
N PHE A 86 11.10 10.89 -4.74
CA PHE A 86 12.04 10.48 -3.71
C PHE A 86 13.37 11.23 -3.83
N LEU A 87 13.97 11.27 -5.03
CA LEU A 87 15.25 11.94 -5.27
C LEU A 87 15.18 13.44 -4.99
N CYS A 88 14.09 14.13 -5.35
CA CYS A 88 13.86 15.52 -4.94
C CYS A 88 13.80 15.70 -3.41
N GLY A 89 13.42 14.67 -2.66
CA GLY A 89 13.38 14.69 -1.20
C GLY A 89 14.71 14.39 -0.51
N VAL A 90 15.61 13.62 -1.14
CA VAL A 90 16.86 13.15 -0.50
C VAL A 90 18.15 13.64 -1.15
N VAL A 91 18.13 13.93 -2.46
CA VAL A 91 19.26 14.43 -3.25
C VAL A 91 18.75 15.47 -4.26
N ASP A 92 18.23 16.57 -3.72
CA ASP A 92 17.65 17.64 -4.54
C ASP A 92 18.70 18.33 -5.42
N THR A 93 18.39 18.50 -6.70
CA THR A 93 19.19 19.26 -7.66
C THR A 93 18.29 20.20 -8.45
N PRO A 94 18.80 21.33 -8.97
CA PRO A 94 17.99 22.25 -9.77
C PRO A 94 17.30 21.56 -10.94
N ILE A 95 17.98 20.61 -11.61
CA ILE A 95 17.44 19.86 -12.76
C ILE A 95 16.25 19.02 -12.33
N LEU A 96 16.39 18.19 -11.29
CA LEU A 96 15.29 17.33 -10.81
C LEU A 96 14.10 18.15 -10.35
N ARG A 97 14.35 19.26 -9.63
CA ARG A 97 13.29 20.16 -9.16
C ARG A 97 12.54 20.81 -10.31
N THR A 98 13.25 21.30 -11.33
CA THR A 98 12.61 21.87 -12.53
C THR A 98 11.86 20.81 -13.32
N THR A 99 12.44 19.61 -13.49
CA THR A 99 11.76 18.48 -14.17
C THR A 99 10.47 18.09 -13.47
N MET A 100 10.49 18.00 -12.14
CA MET A 100 9.29 17.73 -11.34
C MET A 100 8.24 18.83 -11.54
N ALA A 101 8.63 20.09 -11.39
CA ALA A 101 7.70 21.23 -11.53
C ALA A 101 7.09 21.31 -12.94
N ASP A 102 7.89 21.08 -13.98
CA ASP A 102 7.46 21.15 -15.38
C ASP A 102 6.48 20.02 -15.74
N LEU A 103 6.70 18.81 -15.20
CA LEU A 103 5.93 17.62 -15.58
C LEU A 103 4.75 17.31 -14.65
N GLN A 104 4.68 17.93 -13.47
CA GLN A 104 3.64 17.64 -12.47
C GLN A 104 2.22 17.79 -13.04
N ALA A 105 1.98 18.83 -13.84
CA ALA A 105 0.69 19.03 -14.47
C ALA A 105 0.36 17.92 -15.48
N GLU A 106 1.31 17.55 -16.34
CA GLU A 106 1.13 16.51 -17.36
C GLU A 106 0.84 15.13 -16.72
N VAL A 107 1.60 14.75 -15.70
CA VAL A 107 1.40 13.51 -14.94
C VAL A 107 0.04 13.47 -14.26
N LEU A 108 -0.34 14.56 -13.60
CA LEU A 108 -1.64 14.63 -12.94
C LEU A 108 -2.79 14.56 -13.94
N THR A 109 -2.64 15.18 -15.12
CA THR A 109 -3.65 15.14 -16.18
C THR A 109 -3.89 13.72 -16.69
N VAL A 110 -2.84 12.96 -17.01
CA VAL A 110 -3.01 11.57 -17.52
C VAL A 110 -3.57 10.64 -16.44
N GLN A 111 -3.09 10.75 -15.20
CA GLN A 111 -3.62 9.97 -14.08
C GLN A 111 -5.08 10.28 -13.80
N SER A 112 -5.46 11.57 -13.80
CA SER A 112 -6.84 11.98 -13.60
C SER A 112 -7.74 11.47 -14.71
N ARG A 113 -7.29 11.53 -15.97
CA ARG A 113 -8.03 10.97 -17.11
C ARG A 113 -8.27 9.47 -16.92
N ARG A 114 -7.23 8.70 -16.60
CA ARG A 114 -7.35 7.26 -16.34
C ARG A 114 -8.38 6.98 -15.25
N ASN A 115 -8.29 7.70 -14.14
CA ASN A 115 -9.19 7.51 -12.99
C ASN A 115 -10.64 7.93 -13.26
N GLN A 116 -10.87 8.80 -14.25
CA GLN A 116 -12.19 9.32 -14.62
C GLN A 116 -12.76 8.68 -15.89
N SER A 117 -12.12 7.65 -16.43
CA SER A 117 -12.58 6.96 -17.64
C SER A 117 -13.94 6.31 -17.42
N ALA A 118 -14.94 6.77 -18.19
CA ALA A 118 -16.30 6.25 -18.12
C ALA A 118 -16.40 4.80 -18.61
N GLU A 119 -15.61 4.43 -19.63
CA GLU A 119 -15.62 3.08 -20.19
C GLU A 119 -15.02 2.06 -19.22
N ILE A 120 -13.93 2.42 -18.53
CA ILE A 120 -13.36 1.59 -17.45
C ILE A 120 -14.38 1.41 -16.32
N CYS A 121 -15.03 2.50 -15.87
CA CYS A 121 -16.04 2.44 -14.82
C CYS A 121 -17.19 1.50 -15.20
N ARG A 122 -17.75 1.67 -16.41
CA ARG A 122 -18.82 0.83 -16.94
C ARG A 122 -18.41 -0.64 -17.02
N ALA A 123 -17.20 -0.93 -17.47
CA ALA A 123 -16.69 -2.29 -17.55
C ALA A 123 -16.54 -2.94 -16.16
N MET A 124 -16.06 -2.19 -15.16
CA MET A 124 -16.00 -2.66 -13.77
C MET A 124 -17.38 -2.93 -13.18
N GLU A 125 -18.36 -2.06 -13.45
CA GLU A 125 -19.76 -2.26 -13.03
C GLU A 125 -20.38 -3.50 -13.69
N ALA A 126 -20.13 -3.70 -14.99
CA ALA A 126 -20.58 -4.87 -15.72
C ALA A 126 -19.95 -6.17 -15.19
N LEU A 127 -18.65 -6.18 -14.91
CA LEU A 127 -17.98 -7.31 -14.26
C LEU A 127 -18.60 -7.63 -12.91
N ARG A 128 -18.90 -6.59 -12.11
CA ARG A 128 -19.55 -6.76 -10.81
C ARG A 128 -20.96 -7.34 -10.93
N ALA A 129 -21.70 -6.99 -11.97
CA ALA A 129 -23.04 -7.50 -12.24
C ALA A 129 -23.04 -8.87 -12.94
N SER A 130 -21.89 -9.34 -13.43
CA SER A 130 -21.78 -10.58 -14.20
C SER A 130 -22.03 -11.83 -13.35
N ALA A 131 -22.47 -12.91 -14.00
CA ALA A 131 -22.60 -14.22 -13.37
C ALA A 131 -21.24 -14.82 -12.93
N GLU A 132 -20.14 -14.32 -13.51
CA GLU A 132 -18.77 -14.70 -13.14
C GLU A 132 -18.28 -13.98 -11.87
N TRP A 133 -18.96 -12.94 -11.38
CA TRP A 133 -18.51 -12.19 -10.20
C TRP A 133 -18.22 -13.06 -8.95
N PRO A 134 -19.06 -14.06 -8.60
CA PRO A 134 -18.73 -14.99 -7.51
C PRO A 134 -17.39 -15.71 -7.73
N HIS A 135 -16.99 -15.95 -8.99
CA HIS A 135 -15.76 -16.62 -9.38
C HIS A 135 -14.48 -15.80 -9.11
N TYR A 136 -14.62 -14.49 -8.95
CA TYR A 136 -13.52 -13.60 -8.58
C TYR A 136 -13.38 -13.44 -7.05
N SER A 137 -14.20 -14.15 -6.26
CA SER A 137 -14.08 -14.16 -4.81
C SER A 137 -12.95 -15.09 -4.34
N ASN A 138 -12.40 -14.79 -3.16
CA ASN A 138 -11.40 -15.63 -2.48
C ASN A 138 -11.84 -17.10 -2.31
N ALA A 139 -13.16 -17.37 -2.26
CA ALA A 139 -13.72 -18.71 -2.14
C ALA A 139 -13.57 -19.52 -3.44
N VAL A 140 -13.79 -18.89 -4.59
CA VAL A 140 -13.65 -19.56 -5.90
C VAL A 140 -12.18 -19.70 -6.31
N ALA A 141 -11.32 -18.75 -5.94
CA ALA A 141 -9.86 -18.94 -6.03
C ALA A 141 -9.37 -20.17 -5.22
N SER A 142 -10.18 -20.69 -4.30
CA SER A 142 -9.91 -21.91 -3.53
C SER A 142 -10.73 -23.12 -4.01
N GLY A 143 -11.36 -23.05 -5.20
CA GLY A 143 -12.08 -24.14 -5.85
C GLY A 143 -13.54 -24.33 -5.41
N ILE A 144 -14.15 -23.34 -4.73
CA ILE A 144 -15.52 -23.47 -4.18
C ILE A 144 -16.48 -22.51 -4.91
N TYR A 145 -16.99 -22.99 -6.05
CA TYR A 145 -17.77 -22.24 -7.03
C TYR A 145 -19.18 -21.82 -6.59
N GLU A 146 -19.79 -22.55 -5.64
CA GLU A 146 -21.15 -22.27 -5.16
C GLU A 146 -21.20 -21.26 -4.00
N ALA A 147 -20.04 -20.78 -3.54
CA ALA A 147 -19.98 -19.89 -2.39
C ALA A 147 -20.55 -18.50 -2.70
N THR A 148 -21.55 -18.08 -1.94
CA THR A 148 -22.08 -16.71 -1.97
C THR A 148 -21.79 -15.99 -0.66
N THR A 149 -22.01 -14.68 -0.61
CA THR A 149 -21.91 -13.90 0.63
C THR A 149 -22.84 -14.40 1.72
N GLU A 150 -23.97 -15.01 1.35
CA GLU A 150 -25.03 -15.47 2.26
C GLU A 150 -24.83 -16.93 2.70
N LEU A 151 -24.38 -17.80 1.79
CA LEU A 151 -24.36 -19.25 1.99
C LEU A 151 -22.98 -19.79 2.39
N GLY A 152 -21.91 -19.02 2.14
CA GLY A 152 -20.54 -19.46 2.40
C GLY A 152 -20.13 -20.66 1.52
N PRO A 153 -18.95 -21.25 1.75
CA PRO A 153 -17.98 -20.90 2.79
C PRO A 153 -17.25 -19.59 2.51
N TRP A 154 -16.86 -18.89 3.58
CA TRP A 154 -16.08 -17.64 3.50
C TRP A 154 -14.60 -17.91 3.74
N LYS A 155 -13.74 -17.32 2.90
CA LYS A 155 -12.29 -17.29 3.12
C LYS A 155 -11.87 -15.91 3.61
N LEU A 156 -11.31 -15.88 4.81
CA LEU A 156 -10.83 -14.66 5.45
C LEU A 156 -9.35 -14.45 5.08
N SER A 157 -9.01 -13.28 4.56
CA SER A 157 -7.62 -12.86 4.35
C SER A 157 -7.16 -11.98 5.51
N LEU A 158 -5.84 -11.76 5.59
CA LEU A 158 -5.25 -10.80 6.53
C LEU A 158 -5.12 -9.39 5.93
N ASP A 159 -5.85 -9.09 4.86
CA ASP A 159 -5.92 -7.73 4.33
C ASP A 159 -6.57 -6.81 5.36
N ASN A 160 -6.08 -5.58 5.46
CA ASN A 160 -6.49 -4.68 6.53
C ASN A 160 -8.01 -4.41 6.53
N ALA A 161 -8.65 -4.38 5.35
CA ALA A 161 -10.10 -4.23 5.24
C ALA A 161 -10.89 -5.39 5.87
N VAL A 162 -10.40 -6.63 5.73
CA VAL A 162 -11.01 -7.83 6.31
C VAL A 162 -10.74 -7.89 7.81
N VAL A 163 -9.48 -7.71 8.21
CA VAL A 163 -9.06 -7.73 9.63
C VAL A 163 -9.82 -6.68 10.43
N LEU A 164 -9.88 -5.44 9.96
CA LEU A 164 -10.60 -4.38 10.68
C LEU A 164 -12.10 -4.66 10.78
N SER A 165 -12.72 -5.20 9.73
CA SER A 165 -14.13 -5.59 9.76
C SER A 165 -14.39 -6.66 10.82
N ILE A 166 -13.52 -7.68 10.92
CA ILE A 166 -13.63 -8.73 11.93
C ILE A 166 -13.45 -8.15 13.33
N LEU A 167 -12.38 -7.36 13.55
CA LEU A 167 -12.10 -6.80 14.88
C LEU A 167 -13.19 -5.83 15.37
N LYS A 168 -13.89 -5.14 14.46
CA LYS A 168 -14.97 -4.20 14.80
C LYS A 168 -16.34 -4.86 14.97
N HIS A 169 -16.67 -5.86 14.15
CA HIS A 169 -18.06 -6.33 14.04
C HIS A 169 -18.27 -7.79 14.41
N CYS A 170 -17.22 -8.62 14.43
CA CYS A 170 -17.38 -10.03 14.72
C CYS A 170 -17.69 -10.24 16.20
N THR A 171 -18.85 -10.80 16.51
CA THR A 171 -19.25 -11.13 17.89
C THR A 171 -18.45 -12.31 18.47
N ASN A 172 -17.88 -13.18 17.62
CA ASN A 172 -17.05 -14.29 18.03
C ASN A 172 -15.67 -13.81 18.49
N ARG A 173 -15.46 -13.74 19.82
CA ARG A 173 -14.21 -13.30 20.44
C ARG A 173 -13.01 -14.16 20.05
N SER A 174 -13.17 -15.48 19.98
CA SER A 174 -12.09 -16.39 19.63
C SER A 174 -11.58 -16.13 18.22
N LEU A 175 -12.49 -15.84 17.28
CA LEU A 175 -12.11 -15.47 15.92
C LEU A 175 -11.38 -14.12 15.87
N ARG A 176 -11.83 -13.10 16.63
CA ARG A 176 -11.12 -11.82 16.75
C ARG A 176 -9.70 -12.03 17.28
N GLN A 177 -9.56 -12.86 18.30
CA GLN A 177 -8.27 -13.19 18.92
C GLN A 177 -7.33 -13.89 17.93
N GLU A 178 -7.82 -14.90 17.21
CA GLU A 178 -7.05 -15.63 16.19
C GLU A 178 -6.58 -14.69 15.08
N VAL A 179 -7.49 -13.93 14.47
CA VAL A 179 -7.18 -12.98 13.39
C VAL A 179 -6.21 -11.90 13.86
N HIS A 180 -6.39 -11.36 15.06
CA HIS A 180 -5.45 -10.39 15.63
C HIS A 180 -4.04 -10.96 15.78
N ARG A 181 -3.92 -12.19 16.30
CA ARG A 181 -2.63 -12.86 16.49
C ARG A 181 -1.94 -13.12 15.17
N GLU A 182 -2.64 -13.75 14.23
CA GLU A 182 -2.11 -14.01 12.87
C GLU A 182 -1.74 -12.71 12.16
N ASN A 183 -2.51 -11.64 12.35
CA ASN A 183 -2.19 -10.34 11.78
C ASN A 183 -0.91 -9.73 12.39
N THR A 184 -0.70 -9.91 13.69
CA THR A 184 0.44 -9.35 14.44
C THR A 184 1.73 -10.16 14.21
N SER A 185 1.63 -11.47 13.98
CA SER A 185 2.77 -12.36 13.69
C SER A 185 3.14 -12.43 12.21
N LYS A 186 2.52 -11.61 11.35
CA LYS A 186 2.85 -11.59 9.93
C LYS A 186 4.34 -11.35 9.72
N ALA A 187 4.92 -12.15 8.84
CA ALA A 187 6.34 -12.09 8.49
C ALA A 187 7.30 -12.27 9.68
N SER A 188 6.88 -12.98 10.74
CA SER A 188 7.75 -13.30 11.90
C SER A 188 8.22 -14.76 11.93
N ALA A 189 7.92 -15.56 10.90
CA ALA A 189 8.25 -16.98 10.80
C ALA A 189 8.63 -17.38 9.37
N ASN A 190 9.39 -18.47 9.24
CA ASN A 190 9.86 -18.95 7.93
C ASN A 190 8.70 -19.41 7.03
N PRO A 191 8.77 -19.19 5.70
CA PRO A 191 9.92 -18.65 4.95
C PRO A 191 9.95 -17.11 4.86
N PHE A 192 8.94 -16.40 5.37
CA PHE A 192 8.79 -14.96 5.24
C PHE A 192 9.28 -14.18 6.47
N ASN A 193 10.26 -14.73 7.20
CA ASN A 193 10.72 -14.13 8.45
C ASN A 193 11.55 -12.87 8.19
N ASN A 194 11.04 -11.70 8.59
CA ASN A 194 11.72 -10.42 8.44
C ASN A 194 12.66 -10.09 9.61
N ILE A 195 12.71 -10.87 10.69
CA ILE A 195 13.57 -10.59 11.84
C ILE A 195 15.06 -10.47 11.42
N PRO A 196 15.66 -11.44 10.68
CA PRO A 196 17.06 -11.33 10.27
C PRO A 196 17.31 -10.14 9.33
N VAL A 197 16.35 -9.82 8.48
CA VAL A 197 16.42 -8.68 7.56
C VAL A 197 16.43 -7.36 8.34
N ILE A 198 15.60 -7.23 9.38
CA ILE A 198 15.59 -6.06 10.25
C ILE A 198 16.92 -5.93 11.01
N GLU A 199 17.45 -7.04 11.54
CA GLU A 199 18.75 -7.05 12.23
C GLU A 199 19.89 -6.60 11.30
N GLU A 200 19.91 -7.08 10.06
CA GLU A 200 20.87 -6.66 9.05
C GLU A 200 20.71 -5.18 8.69
N ILE A 201 19.48 -4.70 8.47
CA ILE A 201 19.20 -3.27 8.22
C ILE A 201 19.71 -2.40 9.37
N LEU A 202 19.49 -2.81 10.63
CA LEU A 202 19.96 -2.07 11.80
C LEU A 202 21.48 -2.04 11.89
N ALA A 203 22.16 -3.16 11.60
CA ALA A 203 23.62 -3.24 11.57
C ALA A 203 24.21 -2.33 10.48
N LEU A 204 23.70 -2.43 9.24
CA LEU A 204 24.17 -1.63 8.11
C LEU A 204 23.91 -0.13 8.32
N ARG A 205 22.75 0.25 8.86
CA ARG A 205 22.46 1.65 9.22
C ARG A 205 23.38 2.18 10.31
N HIS A 206 23.77 1.34 11.26
CA HIS A 206 24.74 1.72 12.27
C HIS A 206 26.13 1.94 11.65
N GLU A 207 26.59 1.03 10.79
CA GLU A 207 27.86 1.16 10.06
C GLU A 207 27.89 2.41 9.17
N GLU A 208 26.82 2.68 8.42
CA GLU A 208 26.66 3.89 7.60
C GLU A 208 26.84 5.16 8.44
N ALA A 209 26.21 5.23 9.61
CA ALA A 209 26.35 6.35 10.52
C ALA A 209 27.80 6.55 10.98
N GLN A 210 28.49 5.47 11.37
CA GLN A 210 29.89 5.52 11.80
C GLN A 210 30.82 6.02 10.67
N LEU A 211 30.64 5.51 9.44
CA LEU A 211 31.44 5.91 8.28
C LEU A 211 31.30 7.40 7.95
N LEU A 212 30.13 7.97 8.18
CA LEU A 212 29.84 9.39 7.95
C LEU A 212 30.14 10.28 9.17
N GLY A 213 30.69 9.71 10.25
CA GLY A 213 31.12 10.44 11.44
C GLY A 213 30.01 10.73 12.47
N TYR A 214 28.87 10.04 12.40
CA TYR A 214 27.77 10.14 13.37
C TYR A 214 27.80 8.96 14.36
N HIS A 215 27.27 9.14 15.58
CA HIS A 215 27.26 8.08 16.59
C HIS A 215 26.13 7.07 16.37
N THR A 216 24.99 7.52 15.84
CA THR A 216 23.84 6.67 15.57
C THR A 216 23.18 7.03 14.25
N TYR A 217 22.44 6.08 13.65
CA TYR A 217 21.65 6.35 12.46
C TYR A 217 20.56 7.41 12.71
N ALA A 218 20.08 7.55 13.96
CA ALA A 218 19.12 8.59 14.31
C ALA A 218 19.73 9.99 14.14
N GLU A 219 20.98 10.19 14.55
CA GLU A 219 21.71 11.45 14.34
C GLU A 219 21.93 11.73 12.85
N LEU A 220 22.40 10.72 12.10
CA LEU A 220 22.58 10.83 10.64
C LEU A 220 21.25 11.21 9.96
N SER A 221 20.15 10.54 10.30
CA SER A 221 18.81 10.81 9.76
C SER A 221 18.32 12.23 10.07
N LEU A 222 18.66 12.76 11.25
CA LEU A 222 18.25 14.10 11.69
C LEU A 222 19.07 15.23 11.07
N ALA A 223 20.29 14.97 10.58
CA ALA A 223 21.17 15.98 10.00
C ALA A 223 20.51 16.82 8.87
N LEU A 224 19.51 16.24 8.19
CA LEU A 224 18.74 16.89 7.11
C LEU A 224 17.30 17.28 7.51
N LYS A 225 16.91 17.10 8.78
CA LYS A 225 15.54 17.33 9.27
C LYS A 225 15.48 18.58 10.16
N MET A 226 14.27 19.07 10.40
CA MET A 226 14.03 20.26 11.23
C MET A 226 14.23 20.03 12.73
N ALA A 227 14.16 18.78 13.19
CA ALA A 227 14.36 18.48 14.60
C ALA A 227 15.85 18.63 14.96
N PRO A 228 16.21 19.41 15.99
CA PRO A 228 17.58 19.85 16.21
C PRO A 228 18.49 18.76 16.82
N SER A 229 17.91 17.70 17.42
CA SER A 229 18.66 16.58 18.00
C SER A 229 17.76 15.39 18.32
N VAL A 230 18.37 14.23 18.55
CA VAL A 230 17.67 13.02 19.02
C VAL A 230 16.96 13.29 20.35
N LEU A 231 17.64 13.96 21.29
CA LEU A 231 17.07 14.32 22.59
C LEU A 231 15.84 15.24 22.46
N ALA A 232 15.82 16.15 21.50
CA ALA A 232 14.66 17.01 21.26
C ALA A 232 13.45 16.19 20.78
N VAL A 233 13.67 15.19 19.91
CA VAL A 233 12.62 14.28 19.45
C VAL A 233 12.12 13.41 20.60
N GLU A 234 13.02 12.80 21.38
CA GLU A 234 12.66 11.99 22.54
C GLU A 234 11.88 12.81 23.58
N LYS A 235 12.32 14.04 23.85
CA LYS A 235 11.59 14.94 24.75
C LYS A 235 10.19 15.21 24.23
N MET A 236 10.04 15.56 22.97
CA MET A 236 8.73 15.82 22.35
C MET A 236 7.79 14.61 22.49
N ILE A 237 8.29 13.39 22.20
CA ILE A 237 7.50 12.15 22.30
C ILE A 237 7.12 11.88 23.76
N ASN A 238 8.05 12.07 24.71
CA ASN A 238 7.78 11.88 26.14
C ASN A 238 6.79 12.92 26.68
N ASP A 239 6.93 14.19 26.32
CA ASP A 239 5.99 15.25 26.69
C ASP A 239 4.56 14.90 26.20
N LEU A 240 4.45 14.41 24.95
CA LEU A 240 3.16 13.96 24.39
C LEU A 240 2.62 12.76 25.16
N ARG A 241 3.46 11.77 25.46
CA ARG A 241 3.07 10.59 26.26
C ARG A 241 2.54 11.02 27.62
N ASP A 242 3.22 11.92 28.32
CA ASP A 242 2.86 12.32 29.68
C ASP A 242 1.49 13.02 29.72
N VAL A 243 1.11 13.71 28.64
CA VAL A 243 -0.24 14.29 28.46
C VAL A 243 -1.27 13.25 28.04
N CYS A 244 -0.95 12.39 27.07
CA CYS A 244 -1.92 11.46 26.48
C CYS A 244 -2.17 10.21 27.33
N PHE A 245 -1.18 9.74 28.10
CA PHE A 245 -1.25 8.46 28.80
C PHE A 245 -2.35 8.41 29.88
N PRO A 246 -2.54 9.43 30.75
CA PRO A 246 -3.65 9.43 31.70
C PRO A 246 -5.03 9.41 31.01
N ALA A 247 -5.18 10.11 29.88
CA ALA A 247 -6.41 10.10 29.10
C ALA A 247 -6.69 8.71 28.50
N ALA A 248 -5.66 8.06 27.92
CA ALA A 248 -5.76 6.71 27.38
C ALA A 248 -6.13 5.67 28.46
N GLN A 249 -5.59 5.79 29.68
CA GLN A 249 -5.97 4.94 30.81
C GLN A 249 -7.43 5.14 31.22
N ALA A 250 -7.90 6.39 31.26
CA ALA A 250 -9.30 6.69 31.56
C ALA A 250 -10.26 6.21 30.47
N GLU A 251 -9.86 6.26 29.20
CA GLU A 251 -10.61 5.69 28.07
C GLU A 251 -10.72 4.18 28.17
N LEU A 252 -9.60 3.50 28.43
CA LEU A 252 -9.59 2.05 28.59
C LEU A 252 -10.44 1.61 29.80
N ALA A 253 -10.38 2.34 30.92
CA ALA A 253 -11.23 2.06 32.08
C ALA A 253 -12.71 2.17 31.74
N ARG A 254 -13.13 3.27 31.08
CA ARG A 254 -14.51 3.45 30.62
C ARG A 254 -14.96 2.35 29.65
N LEU A 255 -14.07 1.92 28.77
CA LEU A 255 -14.34 0.85 27.81
C LEU A 255 -14.54 -0.50 28.52
N ASN A 256 -13.73 -0.80 29.54
CA ASN A 256 -13.90 -2.00 30.37
C ASN A 256 -15.23 -1.96 31.14
N ASP A 257 -15.55 -0.83 31.79
CA ASP A 257 -16.82 -0.66 32.52
C ASP A 257 -18.04 -0.87 31.59
N MET A 258 -17.98 -0.29 30.39
CA MET A 258 -19.01 -0.49 29.37
C MET A 258 -19.11 -1.95 28.96
N ALA A 259 -18.00 -2.60 28.61
CA ALA A 259 -17.99 -4.01 28.23
C ALA A 259 -18.56 -4.91 29.33
N SER A 260 -18.17 -4.69 30.59
CA SER A 260 -18.68 -5.43 31.74
C SER A 260 -20.18 -5.22 31.96
N SER A 261 -20.69 -4.00 31.75
CA SER A 261 -22.14 -3.74 31.83
C SER A 261 -22.97 -4.54 30.82
N CYS A 262 -22.34 -5.00 29.73
CA CYS A 262 -22.96 -5.76 28.65
C CYS A 262 -22.62 -7.26 28.70
N GLY A 263 -22.10 -7.74 29.85
CA GLY A 263 -21.83 -9.14 30.13
C GLY A 263 -20.43 -9.63 29.72
N HIS A 264 -19.45 -8.73 29.56
CA HIS A 264 -18.06 -9.12 29.37
C HIS A 264 -17.31 -9.29 30.70
N ASP A 265 -16.96 -10.53 31.02
CA ASP A 265 -16.43 -10.90 32.34
C ASP A 265 -14.90 -10.85 32.47
N SER A 266 -14.17 -10.42 31.43
CA SER A 266 -12.70 -10.37 31.42
C SER A 266 -12.17 -8.96 31.13
N PRO A 267 -10.93 -8.63 31.56
CA PRO A 267 -10.25 -7.43 31.08
C PRO A 267 -10.15 -7.44 29.55
N LEU A 268 -10.32 -6.26 28.96
CA LEU A 268 -10.19 -6.10 27.52
C LEU A 268 -8.76 -6.33 27.03
N GLU A 269 -8.64 -7.19 26.03
CA GLU A 269 -7.39 -7.47 25.33
C GLU A 269 -7.32 -6.67 24.01
N PRO A 270 -6.16 -6.58 23.33
CA PRO A 270 -6.02 -5.81 22.09
C PRO A 270 -7.06 -6.14 20.99
N TRP A 271 -7.48 -7.42 20.90
CA TRP A 271 -8.51 -7.88 19.95
C TRP A 271 -9.95 -7.58 20.37
N ASP A 272 -10.15 -7.03 21.56
CA ASP A 272 -11.47 -6.63 22.07
C ASP A 272 -11.71 -5.11 21.91
N ILE A 273 -10.65 -4.29 21.84
CA ILE A 273 -10.75 -2.82 21.84
C ILE A 273 -11.63 -2.29 20.71
N ALA A 274 -11.35 -2.68 19.46
CA ALA A 274 -12.07 -2.16 18.30
C ALA A 274 -13.56 -2.56 18.28
N TYR A 275 -13.87 -3.75 18.80
CA TYR A 275 -15.24 -4.25 18.92
C TYR A 275 -16.04 -3.41 19.91
N TRP A 276 -15.49 -3.21 21.12
CA TRP A 276 -16.19 -2.47 22.17
C TRP A 276 -16.26 -0.97 21.91
N TYR A 277 -15.33 -0.39 21.15
CA TYR A 277 -15.41 1.03 20.80
C TYR A 277 -16.62 1.36 19.90
N GLY A 278 -17.04 0.42 19.06
CA GLY A 278 -18.21 0.55 18.18
C GLY A 278 -19.48 -0.12 18.70
N ALA A 279 -19.39 -0.86 19.80
CA ALA A 279 -20.52 -1.57 20.38
C ALA A 279 -21.46 -0.59 21.09
N VAL A 280 -22.75 -0.74 20.82
CA VAL A 280 -23.82 -0.11 21.60
C VAL A 280 -24.55 -1.22 22.31
N CYS A 281 -24.69 -1.06 23.61
CA CYS A 281 -25.59 -1.84 24.45
C CYS A 281 -26.93 -1.08 24.51
#